data_AF-A0A0B7HER9-F1
#
_entry.id   AF-A0A0B7HER9-F1
#
_cell.length_a   1.000
_cell.length_b   1.000
_cell.length_c   1.000
_cell.angle_alpha   90.00
_cell.angle_beta   90.00
_cell.angle_gamma   90.00
#
_symmetry.space_group_name_H-M   'P 1'
#
loop_
_entity.id
_entity.type
_entity.pdbx_description
1 polymer ?
#
loop_
_entity_poly.entity_id
_entity_poly.type
_entity_poly.pdbx_seq_one_letter_code
_entity_poly.pdbx_strand_id
1 'polypeptide(L)'
;MPALTYSKQIISVKLMVDGLRNHLGEVTKIDKDFIDKLEALRTEVETLNSEQEKLKADLKAKTKALDDKMKALTESHSFARTRVKVDIPRENWKEFGISASR
;
A
#
# COMPACT_ATOMS: atom_id res chain seq x y z
N MET A 1 3.15 -25.12 14.55
CA MET A 1 4.45 -24.44 14.37
C MET A 1 4.19 -23.03 13.88
N PRO A 2 4.88 -21.98 14.38
CA PRO A 2 4.70 -20.63 13.88
C PRO A 2 5.11 -20.55 12.40
N ALA A 3 4.35 -19.80 11.60
CA ALA A 3 4.66 -19.59 10.19
C ALA A 3 6.01 -18.86 10.06
N LEU A 4 6.85 -19.31 9.12
CA LEU A 4 8.10 -18.63 8.80
C LEU A 4 7.80 -17.20 8.32
N THR A 5 8.65 -16.25 8.68
CA THR A 5 8.59 -14.91 8.09
C THR A 5 8.87 -15.00 6.58
N TYR A 6 8.35 -14.05 5.80
CA TYR A 6 8.54 -14.00 4.35
C TYR A 6 9.99 -14.29 3.92
N SER A 7 10.96 -13.55 4.47
CA SER A 7 12.38 -13.71 4.10
C SER A 7 12.92 -15.10 4.45
N LYS A 8 12.50 -15.68 5.58
CA LYS A 8 12.91 -17.04 5.97
C LYS A 8 12.31 -18.09 5.04
N GLN A 9 11.06 -17.89 4.61
CA GLN A 9 10.40 -18.77 3.66
C GLN A 9 11.10 -18.76 2.30
N ILE A 10 11.42 -17.58 1.75
CA ILE A 10 12.13 -17.45 0.47
C ILE A 10 13.51 -18.10 0.53
N ILE A 11 14.29 -17.84 1.58
CA ILE A 11 15.63 -18.44 1.76
C ILE A 11 15.50 -19.97 1.86
N SER A 12 14.53 -20.46 2.64
CA SER A 12 14.32 -21.90 2.80
C SER A 12 13.94 -22.58 1.48
N VAL A 13 13.07 -21.97 0.67
CA VAL A 13 12.68 -22.52 -0.64
C VAL A 13 13.86 -22.51 -1.60
N LYS A 14 14.66 -21.44 -1.61
CA LYS A 14 15.87 -21.37 -2.43
C LYS A 14 16.87 -22.48 -2.09
N LEU A 15 17.15 -22.70 -0.80
CA LEU A 15 18.02 -23.79 -0.35
C LEU A 15 17.46 -25.16 -0.75
N MET A 16 16.14 -25.35 -0.71
CA MET A 16 15.49 -26.58 -1.18
C MET A 16 15.69 -26.79 -2.69
N VAL A 17 15.44 -25.75 -3.51
CA VAL A 17 15.65 -25.82 -4.96
C VAL A 17 17.11 -26.15 -5.28
N ASP A 18 18.06 -25.45 -4.64
CA ASP A 18 19.49 -25.68 -4.85
C ASP A 18 19.89 -27.12 -4.47
N GLY A 19 19.39 -27.62 -3.33
CA GLY A 19 19.60 -29.00 -2.91
C GLY A 19 19.02 -30.02 -3.90
N LEU A 20 17.76 -29.82 -4.33
CA LEU A 20 17.10 -30.71 -5.29
C LEU A 20 17.80 -30.74 -6.66
N ARG A 21 18.36 -29.60 -7.10
CA ARG A 21 19.16 -29.53 -8.34
C ARG A 21 20.48 -30.28 -8.23
N ASN A 22 21.15 -30.19 -7.08
CA ASN A 22 22.42 -30.89 -6.84
C ASN A 22 22.25 -32.41 -6.71
N HIS A 23 21.07 -32.86 -6.29
CA HIS A 23 20.73 -34.27 -6.06
C HIS A 23 19.65 -34.77 -7.04
N LEU A 24 19.70 -34.31 -8.30
CA LEU A 24 18.66 -34.58 -9.28
C LEU A 24 18.51 -36.08 -9.54
N GLY A 25 17.30 -36.61 -9.35
CA GLY A 25 16.98 -38.03 -9.51
C GLY A 25 17.19 -38.88 -8.25
N GLU A 26 17.82 -38.36 -7.19
CA GLU A 26 17.96 -39.06 -5.91
C GLU A 26 16.67 -39.00 -5.09
N VAL A 27 15.91 -37.90 -5.21
CA VAL A 27 14.64 -37.73 -4.51
C VAL A 27 13.49 -38.24 -5.37
N THR A 28 12.93 -39.39 -4.99
CA THR A 28 11.79 -39.98 -5.70
C THR A 28 10.58 -39.04 -5.73
N LYS A 29 9.85 -39.04 -6.86
CA LYS A 29 8.66 -38.20 -7.13
C LYS A 29 8.90 -36.70 -7.28
N ILE A 30 10.16 -36.25 -7.28
CA ILE A 30 10.51 -34.88 -7.66
C ILE A 30 11.33 -34.94 -8.94
N ASP A 31 10.78 -34.39 -10.01
CA ASP A 31 11.46 -34.25 -11.29
C ASP A 31 11.94 -32.82 -11.52
N LYS A 32 12.64 -32.62 -12.64
CA LYS A 32 13.15 -31.31 -13.04
C LYS A 32 12.03 -30.29 -13.21
N ASP A 33 10.90 -30.70 -13.80
CA ASP A 33 9.77 -29.81 -14.05
C ASP A 33 9.15 -29.28 -12.76
N PHE A 34 9.08 -30.11 -11.71
CA PHE A 34 8.67 -29.67 -10.39
C PHE A 34 9.63 -28.64 -9.80
N ILE A 35 10.94 -28.89 -9.89
CA ILE A 35 11.98 -27.98 -9.36
C ILE A 35 11.91 -26.62 -10.07
N ASP A 36 11.76 -26.61 -11.39
CA ASP A 36 11.70 -25.39 -12.18
C ASP A 36 10.41 -24.60 -11.90
N LYS A 37 9.27 -25.28 -11.71
CA LYS A 37 8.02 -24.65 -11.26
C LYS A 37 8.15 -24.04 -9.86
N LEU A 38 8.82 -24.72 -8.94
CA LEU A 38 9.05 -24.23 -7.58
C LEU A 38 9.92 -22.97 -7.57
N GLU A 39 10.98 -22.94 -8.38
CA GLU A 39 11.85 -21.76 -8.51
C GLU A 39 11.13 -20.59 -9.19
N ALA A 40 10.31 -20.87 -10.21
CA ALA A 40 9.48 -19.86 -10.86
C ALA A 40 8.50 -19.23 -9.86
N LEU A 41 7.81 -20.06 -9.05
CA LEU A 41 6.88 -19.59 -8.03
C LEU A 41 7.58 -18.74 -6.96
N ARG A 42 8.76 -19.17 -6.48
CA ARG A 42 9.58 -18.38 -5.55
C ARG A 42 9.90 -17.00 -6.12
N THR A 43 10.32 -16.96 -7.39
CA THR A 43 10.67 -15.71 -8.09
C THR A 43 9.46 -14.77 -8.27
N GLU A 44 8.29 -15.35 -8.60
CA GLU A 44 7.03 -14.60 -8.72
C GLU A 44 6.63 -13.98 -7.38
N VAL A 45 6.73 -14.75 -6.28
CA VAL A 45 6.46 -14.27 -4.93
C VAL A 45 7.39 -13.09 -4.57
N GLU A 46 8.67 -13.14 -4.94
CA GLU A 46 9.59 -12.01 -4.73
C GLU A 46 9.25 -10.77 -5.54
N THR A 47 8.77 -10.97 -6.76
CA THR A 47 8.31 -9.89 -7.63
C THR A 47 7.09 -9.22 -7.03
N LEU A 48 6.08 -10.00 -6.66
CA LEU A 48 4.85 -9.52 -6.03
C LEU A 48 5.11 -8.80 -4.70
N ASN A 49 6.03 -9.31 -3.87
CA ASN A 49 6.41 -8.63 -2.64
C ASN A 49 7.06 -7.26 -2.92
N SER A 50 7.95 -7.19 -3.91
CA SER A 50 8.59 -5.94 -4.31
C SER A 50 7.59 -4.91 -4.84
N GLU A 51 6.61 -5.35 -5.63
CA GLU A 51 5.50 -4.52 -6.10
C GLU A 51 4.62 -4.04 -4.95
N GLN A 52 4.31 -4.91 -3.99
CA GLN A 52 3.54 -4.53 -2.81
C GLN A 52 4.24 -3.42 -2.01
N GLU A 53 5.56 -3.52 -1.80
CA GLU A 53 6.32 -2.50 -1.08
C GLU A 53 6.33 -1.15 -1.84
N LYS A 54 6.40 -1.17 -3.17
CA LYS A 54 6.26 0.04 -3.99
C LYS A 54 4.86 0.66 -3.82
N LEU A 55 3.81 -0.13 -3.92
CA LEU A 55 2.42 0.34 -3.76
C LEU A 55 2.17 0.93 -2.37
N LYS A 56 2.75 0.33 -1.31
CA LYS A 56 2.69 0.88 0.05
C LYS A 56 3.35 2.26 0.13
N ALA A 57 4.52 2.43 -0.49
CA ALA A 57 5.22 3.72 -0.54
C ALA A 57 4.40 4.79 -1.29
N ASP A 58 3.84 4.43 -2.45
CA ASP A 58 3.00 5.32 -3.25
C ASP A 58 1.73 5.73 -2.51
N LEU A 59 1.07 4.77 -1.85
CA LEU A 59 -0.11 5.05 -1.03
C LEU A 59 0.22 6.02 0.08
N LYS A 60 1.32 5.80 0.82
CA LYS A 60 1.78 6.71 1.88
C LYS A 60 2.01 8.13 1.35
N ALA A 61 2.65 8.26 0.19
CA ALA A 61 2.90 9.56 -0.43
C ALA A 61 1.59 10.27 -0.83
N LYS A 62 0.65 9.55 -1.45
CA LYS A 62 -0.65 10.10 -1.85
C LYS A 62 -1.52 10.47 -0.66
N THR A 63 -1.52 9.66 0.40
CA THR A 63 -2.24 9.98 1.64
C THR A 63 -1.72 11.28 2.23
N LYS A 64 -0.40 11.44 2.34
CA LYS A 64 0.18 12.71 2.82
C LYS A 64 -0.25 13.90 1.96
N ALA A 65 -0.19 13.76 0.64
CA ALA A 65 -0.59 14.83 -0.28
C ALA A 65 -2.08 15.20 -0.13
N LEU A 66 -2.94 14.20 0.07
CA LEU A 66 -4.36 14.40 0.35
C LEU A 66 -4.57 15.14 1.67
N ASP A 67 -3.91 14.71 2.74
CA ASP A 67 -4.02 15.32 4.06
C ASP A 67 -3.59 16.79 4.04
N ASP A 68 -2.47 17.10 3.38
CA ASP A 68 -1.97 18.47 3.24
C ASP A 68 -2.98 19.36 2.49
N LYS A 69 -3.60 18.83 1.42
CA LYS A 69 -4.62 19.56 0.65
C LYS A 69 -5.92 19.73 1.41
N MET A 70 -6.36 18.73 2.17
CA MET A 70 -7.54 18.81 3.01
C MET A 70 -7.38 19.86 4.12
N LYS A 71 -6.18 19.95 4.71
CA LYS A 71 -5.85 20.98 5.68
C LYS A 71 -5.95 22.38 5.05
N ALA A 72 -5.28 22.59 3.92
CA ALA A 72 -5.30 23.87 3.21
C ALA A 72 -6.72 24.27 2.77
N LEU A 73 -7.53 23.31 2.30
CA LEU A 73 -8.93 23.52 1.95
C LEU A 73 -9.74 23.96 3.17
N THR A 74 -9.57 23.28 4.31
CA THR A 74 -10.30 23.59 5.55
C THR A 74 -9.94 24.98 6.08
N GLU A 75 -8.65 25.34 6.06
CA GLU A 75 -8.17 26.67 6.46
C GLU A 75 -8.74 27.76 5.56
N SER A 76 -8.67 27.56 4.24
CA SER A 76 -9.18 28.50 3.25
C SER A 76 -10.70 28.68 3.37
N HIS A 77 -11.43 27.59 3.56
CA HIS A 77 -12.87 27.62 3.78
C HIS A 77 -13.24 28.33 5.09
N SER A 78 -12.51 28.10 6.17
CA SER A 78 -12.71 28.77 7.46
C SER A 78 -12.47 30.29 7.36
N PHE A 79 -11.39 30.68 6.68
CA PHE A 79 -11.09 32.08 6.41
C PHE A 79 -12.20 32.74 5.57
N ALA A 80 -12.60 32.12 4.45
CA ALA A 80 -13.67 32.62 3.61
C ALA A 80 -14.99 32.76 4.39
N ARG A 81 -15.37 31.75 5.18
CA ARG A 81 -16.54 31.79 6.05
C ARG A 81 -16.47 32.96 7.05
N THR A 82 -15.30 33.19 7.64
CA THR A 82 -15.09 34.31 8.57
C THR A 82 -15.26 35.65 7.85
N ARG A 83 -14.69 35.81 6.66
CA ARG A 83 -14.80 37.04 5.89
C ARG A 83 -16.24 37.35 5.49
N VAL A 84 -17.00 36.35 5.04
CA VAL A 84 -18.44 36.50 4.75
C VAL A 84 -19.19 37.01 5.97
N LYS A 85 -18.92 36.47 7.17
CA LYS A 85 -19.59 36.92 8.39
C LYS A 85 -19.26 38.36 8.81
N VAL A 86 -18.09 38.86 8.42
CA VAL A 86 -17.65 40.24 8.71
C VAL A 86 -18.23 41.22 7.70
N ASP A 87 -18.25 40.86 6.42
CA ASP A 87 -18.56 41.79 5.33
C ASP A 87 -20.02 41.79 4.90
N ILE A 88 -20.71 40.67 5.08
CA ILE A 88 -22.05 40.45 4.53
C ILE A 88 -23.09 40.47 5.67
N PRO A 89 -24.21 41.19 5.50
CA PRO A 89 -25.34 41.13 6.43
C PRO A 89 -25.83 39.70 6.65
N ARG A 90 -26.25 39.40 7.89
CA ARG A 90 -26.58 38.04 8.35
C ARG A 90 -27.71 37.40 7.56
N GLU A 91 -28.63 38.20 7.03
CA GLU A 91 -29.78 37.75 6.24
C GLU A 91 -29.33 37.03 4.95
N ASN A 92 -28.16 37.40 4.42
CA ASN A 92 -27.64 36.89 3.14
C ASN A 92 -26.63 35.73 3.32
N TRP A 93 -26.31 35.33 4.55
CA TRP A 93 -25.33 34.25 4.82
C TRP A 93 -25.70 32.89 4.23
N LYS A 94 -27.01 32.63 4.07
CA LYS A 94 -27.52 31.38 3.49
C LYS A 94 -26.97 31.13 2.08
N GLU A 95 -26.73 32.18 1.29
CA GLU A 95 -26.19 32.07 -0.07
C GLU A 95 -24.78 31.47 -0.10
N PHE A 96 -24.04 31.59 1.01
CA PHE A 96 -22.69 31.07 1.17
C PHE A 96 -22.66 29.74 1.94
N GLY A 97 -23.80 29.08 2.12
CA GLY A 97 -23.91 27.83 2.89
C GLY A 97 -23.65 28.03 4.39
N ILE A 98 -23.76 29.26 4.90
CA ILE A 98 -23.59 29.57 6.31
C ILE A 98 -24.98 29.63 6.96
N SER A 99 -25.29 28.65 7.81
CA SER A 99 -26.51 28.73 8.63
C SER A 99 -26.43 29.92 9.60
N ALA A 100 -27.54 30.66 9.69
CA ALA A 100 -27.72 31.73 10.65
C ALA A 100 -28.17 31.23 12.04
N SER A 101 -28.52 29.94 12.20
CA SER A 101 -28.90 29.38 13.50
C SER A 101 -27.68 28.89 14.29
N ARG A 102 -27.77 28.98 15.62
CA ARG A 102 -26.94 28.20 16.54
C ARG A 102 -27.32 26.73 16.44
#